data_AF-A0A1I8E9H9-F1
#
_entry.id   AF-A0A1I8E9H9-F1
#
_cell.length_a   1.000
_cell.length_b   1.000
_cell.length_c   1.000
_cell.angle_alpha   90.00
_cell.angle_beta   90.00
_cell.angle_gamma   90.00
#
_symmetry.space_group_name_H-M   'P 1'
#
loop_
_entity.id
_entity.type
_entity.pdbx_description
1 polymer ?
#
loop_
_entity_poly.entity_id
_entity_poly.type
_entity_poly.pdbx_seq_one_letter_code
_entity_poly.pdbx_strand_id
1 'polypeptide(L)'
;GYLKNLDEYRDTLKNNFLYQIVTNCFLSVDTFFLFSGTLIAYNWFQQKQRKDQITTFSYWRQFYWHRIVRLWPNIAYLMLYFPTEMRVLHYRPVWKVEDLSESCISNWWKNLLFINTVTDGNCLPWTWFVDSSLIFVYRNRFHILRTFSYLSVIFRQVIQARTGDICGDN
;
A
#
# COMPACT_ATOMS: atom_id res chain seq x y z
N GLY A 1 5.65 -34.25 17.34
CA GLY A 1 6.25 -32.95 17.72
C GLY A 1 7.51 -32.75 16.92
N TYR A 2 7.44 -32.02 15.80
CA TYR A 2 8.56 -31.76 14.89
C TYR A 2 9.45 -30.58 15.34
N LEU A 3 9.15 -29.96 16.49
CA LEU A 3 9.88 -28.81 17.05
C LEU A 3 10.94 -29.22 18.11
N LYS A 4 11.56 -30.40 17.98
CA LYS A 4 12.62 -30.82 18.93
C LYS A 4 14.04 -30.43 18.49
N ASN A 5 14.26 -30.16 17.21
CA ASN A 5 15.55 -29.69 16.68
C ASN A 5 15.36 -28.40 15.89
N LEU A 6 15.48 -27.25 16.57
CA LEU A 6 15.45 -25.93 15.94
C LEU A 6 16.63 -25.72 14.96
N ASP A 7 17.76 -26.38 15.24
CA ASP A 7 18.99 -26.25 14.46
C ASP A 7 18.84 -26.88 13.07
N GLU A 8 18.26 -28.09 13.02
CA GLU A 8 17.97 -28.81 11.78
C GLU A 8 16.93 -28.06 10.91
N TYR A 9 15.92 -27.45 11.55
CA TYR A 9 14.95 -26.61 10.85
C TYR A 9 15.59 -25.34 10.29
N ARG A 10 16.46 -24.68 11.07
CA ARG A 10 17.20 -23.49 10.66
C ARG A 10 18.15 -23.80 9.49
N ASP A 11 18.84 -24.93 9.51
CA ASP A 11 19.73 -25.33 8.42
C ASP A 11 18.94 -25.70 7.16
N THR A 12 17.77 -26.35 7.30
CA THR A 12 16.86 -26.60 6.18
C THR A 12 16.33 -25.30 5.57
N LEU A 13 16.01 -24.28 6.39
CA LEU A 13 15.60 -22.96 5.89
C LEU A 13 16.73 -22.22 5.17
N LYS A 14 17.97 -22.35 5.67
CA LYS A 14 19.15 -21.70 5.07
C LYS A 14 19.58 -22.35 3.77
N ASN A 15 19.57 -23.68 3.69
CA ASN A 15 20.14 -24.41 2.56
C ASN A 15 19.21 -24.45 1.34
N ASN A 16 17.93 -24.12 1.51
CA ASN A 16 16.96 -24.10 0.43
C ASN A 16 16.71 -22.66 -0.05
N PHE A 17 17.05 -22.41 -1.31
CA PHE A 17 16.86 -21.12 -1.97
C PHE A 17 15.41 -20.61 -1.91
N LEU A 18 14.41 -21.49 -2.04
CA LEU A 18 12.99 -21.11 -1.99
C LEU A 18 12.59 -20.51 -0.63
N TYR A 19 13.11 -21.04 0.47
CA TYR A 19 12.81 -20.49 1.80
C TYR A 19 13.48 -19.14 2.00
N GLN A 20 14.65 -18.92 1.42
CA GLN A 20 15.30 -17.60 1.43
C GLN A 20 14.48 -16.53 0.69
N ILE A 21 13.76 -16.89 -0.39
CA ILE A 21 12.86 -15.95 -1.08
C ILE A 21 11.72 -15.53 -0.15
N VAL A 22 11.11 -16.49 0.54
CA VAL A 22 9.97 -16.23 1.44
C VAL A 22 10.40 -15.35 2.62
N THR A 23 11.58 -15.59 3.21
CA THR A 23 12.08 -14.78 4.33
C THR A 23 12.43 -13.35 3.93
N ASN A 24 12.86 -13.13 2.68
CA ASN A 24 13.17 -11.79 2.15
C ASN A 24 11.95 -11.05 1.53
N CYS A 25 10.73 -11.59 1.66
CA CYS A 25 9.54 -11.01 1.06
C CYS A 25 9.30 -9.54 1.48
N PHE A 26 9.59 -9.19 2.73
CA PHE A 26 9.44 -7.81 3.23
C PHE A 26 10.34 -6.79 2.52
N LEU A 27 11.58 -7.17 2.19
CA LEU A 27 12.50 -6.30 1.45
C LEU A 27 11.96 -6.00 0.03
N SER A 28 11.31 -6.99 -0.59
CA SER A 28 10.64 -6.78 -1.88
C SER A 28 9.44 -5.82 -1.77
N VAL A 29 8.75 -5.81 -0.63
CA VAL A 29 7.63 -4.88 -0.39
C VAL A 29 8.12 -3.44 -0.30
N ASP A 30 9.24 -3.20 0.39
CA ASP A 30 9.82 -1.86 0.53
C ASP A 30 10.26 -1.28 -0.82
N THR A 31 10.92 -2.09 -1.64
CA THR A 31 11.33 -1.67 -2.99
C THR A 31 10.13 -1.36 -3.89
N PHE A 32 9.05 -2.12 -3.79
CA PHE A 32 7.80 -1.82 -4.50
C PHE A 32 7.23 -0.45 -4.11
N PHE A 33 7.22 -0.10 -2.82
CA PHE A 33 6.76 1.22 -2.39
C PHE A 33 7.67 2.35 -2.90
N LEU A 34 8.99 2.14 -2.92
CA LEU A 34 9.93 3.10 -3.52
C LEU A 34 9.61 3.35 -5.00
N PHE A 35 9.47 2.28 -5.79
CA PHE A 35 9.13 2.42 -7.22
C PHE A 35 7.76 3.04 -7.44
N SER A 36 6.77 2.64 -6.63
CA SER A 36 5.43 3.24 -6.70
C SER A 36 5.47 4.73 -6.40
N GLY A 37 6.24 5.18 -5.41
CA GLY A 37 6.39 6.59 -5.05
C GLY A 37 7.03 7.40 -6.18
N THR A 38 8.14 6.91 -6.72
CA THR A 38 8.84 7.54 -7.85
C THR A 38 7.96 7.64 -9.09
N LEU A 39 7.21 6.57 -9.41
CA LEU A 39 6.31 6.55 -10.56
C LEU A 39 5.14 7.54 -10.39
N ILE A 40 4.60 7.67 -9.18
CA ILE A 40 3.54 8.64 -8.89
C ILE A 40 4.04 10.07 -9.09
N ALA A 41 5.26 10.37 -8.63
CA ALA A 41 5.89 11.68 -8.82
C ALA A 41 6.15 11.95 -10.31
N TYR A 42 6.76 11.00 -11.03
CA TYR A 42 7.03 11.12 -12.46
C TYR A 42 5.76 11.36 -13.29
N ASN A 43 4.72 10.56 -13.06
CA ASN A 43 3.43 10.74 -13.74
C ASN A 43 2.77 12.07 -13.38
N TRP A 44 2.96 12.57 -12.17
CA TRP A 44 2.43 13.87 -11.76
C TRP A 44 3.07 15.01 -12.57
N PHE A 45 4.40 15.02 -12.71
CA PHE A 45 5.11 16.03 -13.51
C PHE A 45 4.70 15.97 -15.00
N GLN A 46 4.66 14.77 -15.57
CA GLN A 46 4.23 14.56 -16.96
C GLN A 46 2.78 15.00 -17.20
N GLN A 47 1.87 14.69 -16.28
CA GLN A 47 0.46 15.09 -16.39
C GLN A 47 0.29 16.60 -16.21
N LYS A 48 1.07 17.25 -15.34
CA LYS A 48 1.02 18.71 -15.15
C LYS A 48 1.43 19.46 -16.40
N GLN A 49 2.48 18.99 -17.08
CA GLN A 49 2.95 19.59 -18.33
C GLN A 49 1.91 19.47 -19.46
N ARG A 50 1.10 18.39 -19.46
CA ARG A 50 0.10 18.12 -20.51
C ARG A 50 -1.30 18.64 -20.20
N LYS A 51 -1.68 18.76 -18.92
CA LYS A 51 -3.03 19.12 -18.47
C LYS A 51 -2.97 19.95 -17.19
N ASP A 52 -3.51 21.17 -17.25
CA ASP A 52 -3.54 22.05 -16.09
C ASP A 52 -4.55 21.64 -15.00
N GLN A 53 -5.53 20.80 -15.36
CA GLN A 53 -6.67 20.41 -14.51
C GLN A 53 -6.35 19.36 -13.42
N ILE A 54 -5.10 18.92 -13.28
CA ILE A 54 -4.74 17.90 -12.28
C ILE A 54 -4.97 18.34 -10.82
N THR A 55 -5.17 19.64 -10.57
CA THR A 55 -5.49 20.16 -9.24
C THR A 55 -6.94 19.92 -8.82
N THR A 56 -7.80 19.48 -9.73
CA THR A 56 -9.24 19.32 -9.47
C THR A 56 -9.52 18.08 -8.62
N PHE A 57 -10.18 18.27 -7.46
CA PHE A 57 -10.60 17.20 -6.55
C PHE A 57 -11.35 16.05 -7.25
N SER A 58 -12.17 16.36 -8.26
CA SER A 58 -12.97 15.36 -9.00
C SER A 58 -12.09 14.33 -9.75
N TYR A 59 -10.98 14.77 -10.35
CA TYR A 59 -10.05 13.89 -11.05
C TYR A 59 -9.42 12.86 -10.10
N TRP A 60 -9.03 13.32 -8.90
CA TRP A 60 -8.49 12.45 -7.86
C TRP A 60 -9.49 11.39 -7.43
N ARG A 61 -10.71 11.79 -7.13
CA ARG A 61 -11.78 10.89 -6.70
C ARG A 61 -12.06 9.81 -7.76
N GLN A 62 -12.10 10.18 -9.04
CA GLN A 62 -12.30 9.22 -10.12
C GLN A 62 -11.14 8.23 -10.23
N PHE A 63 -9.90 8.70 -10.11
CA PHE A 63 -8.71 7.85 -10.14
C PHE A 63 -8.72 6.81 -9.00
N TYR A 64 -9.06 7.22 -7.77
CA TYR A 64 -9.15 6.29 -6.64
C TYR A 64 -10.30 5.30 -6.80
N TRP A 65 -11.47 5.76 -7.27
CA TRP A 65 -12.61 4.88 -7.51
C TRP A 65 -12.28 3.76 -8.51
N HIS A 66 -11.64 4.08 -9.63
CA HIS A 66 -11.24 3.06 -10.60
C HIS A 66 -10.30 2.02 -9.99
N ARG A 67 -9.38 2.44 -9.12
CA ARG A 67 -8.46 1.53 -8.44
C ARG A 67 -9.18 0.61 -7.45
N ILE A 68 -10.09 1.15 -6.66
CA ILE A 68 -10.87 0.38 -5.67
C ILE A 68 -11.76 -0.64 -6.40
N VAL A 69 -12.52 -0.22 -7.42
CA VAL A 69 -13.42 -1.11 -8.18
C VAL A 69 -12.66 -2.28 -8.81
N ARG A 70 -11.41 -2.06 -9.25
CA ARG A 70 -10.57 -3.12 -9.81
C ARG A 70 -10.02 -4.08 -8.74
N LEU A 71 -9.74 -3.61 -7.52
CA LEU A 71 -9.17 -4.42 -6.44
C LEU A 71 -10.24 -5.23 -5.69
N TRP A 72 -11.44 -4.67 -5.58
CA TRP A 72 -12.56 -5.26 -4.86
C TRP A 72 -12.92 -6.71 -5.28
N PRO A 73 -13.02 -7.07 -6.57
CA PRO A 73 -13.35 -8.44 -6.97
C PRO A 73 -12.28 -9.45 -6.57
N ASN A 74 -11.00 -9.05 -6.60
CA ASN A 74 -9.91 -9.93 -6.18
C ASN A 74 -9.95 -10.20 -4.67
N ILE A 75 -10.18 -9.17 -3.85
CA ILE A 75 -10.30 -9.33 -2.40
C ILE A 75 -11.53 -10.15 -2.04
N ALA A 76 -12.67 -9.91 -2.71
CA ALA A 76 -13.88 -10.69 -2.51
C ALA A 76 -13.66 -12.18 -2.88
N TYR A 77 -12.99 -12.47 -3.99
CA TYR A 77 -12.63 -13.84 -4.38
C TYR A 77 -11.72 -14.50 -3.34
N LEU A 78 -10.66 -13.81 -2.91
CA LEU A 78 -9.74 -14.31 -1.89
C LEU A 78 -10.47 -14.64 -0.58
N MET A 79 -11.43 -13.80 -0.19
CA MET A 79 -12.22 -14.02 1.03
C MET A 79 -13.14 -15.22 0.98
N LEU A 80 -13.61 -15.60 -0.21
CA LEU A 80 -14.39 -16.82 -0.38
C LEU A 80 -13.48 -18.06 -0.46
N TYR A 81 -12.39 -17.96 -1.23
CA TYR A 81 -11.52 -19.08 -1.55
C TYR A 81 -10.62 -19.53 -0.39
N PHE A 82 -10.00 -18.58 0.34
CA PHE A 82 -9.03 -18.94 1.38
C PHE A 82 -9.64 -19.73 2.54
N PRO A 83 -10.78 -19.33 3.14
CA PRO A 83 -11.38 -20.09 4.22
C PRO A 83 -11.81 -21.50 3.79
N THR A 84 -12.27 -21.68 2.54
CA THR A 84 -12.69 -22.98 2.02
C THR A 84 -11.49 -23.91 1.77
N GLU A 85 -10.42 -23.40 1.17
CA GLU A 85 -9.20 -24.18 0.94
C GLU A 85 -8.50 -24.53 2.24
N MET A 86 -8.45 -23.57 3.18
CA MET A 86 -7.89 -23.82 4.48
C MET A 86 -8.60 -25.02 5.08
N ARG A 87 -9.94 -25.04 5.16
CA ARG A 87 -10.78 -26.18 5.64
C ARG A 87 -10.41 -27.54 5.06
N VAL A 88 -10.03 -27.61 3.78
CA VAL A 88 -9.66 -28.86 3.10
C VAL A 88 -8.21 -29.26 3.38
N LEU A 89 -7.29 -28.30 3.49
CA LEU A 89 -5.85 -28.52 3.73
C LEU A 89 -5.50 -28.77 5.22
N HIS A 90 -6.49 -28.98 6.10
CA HIS A 90 -6.41 -29.03 7.58
C HIS A 90 -5.51 -30.11 8.20
N TYR A 91 -4.74 -30.89 7.43
CA TYR A 91 -3.82 -31.90 7.95
C TYR A 91 -2.37 -31.38 8.09
N ARG A 92 -2.14 -30.13 8.53
CA ARG A 92 -0.76 -29.66 8.84
C ARG A 92 -0.65 -29.01 10.23
N PRO A 93 0.15 -29.57 11.17
CA PRO A 93 0.22 -29.18 12.59
C PRO A 93 0.97 -27.87 12.87
N VAL A 94 1.18 -27.02 11.85
CA VAL A 94 2.04 -25.83 11.94
C VAL A 94 1.25 -24.58 12.36
N TRP A 95 -0.08 -24.60 12.24
CA TRP A 95 -0.95 -23.47 12.56
C TRP A 95 -2.07 -23.92 13.51
N LYS A 96 -2.22 -23.28 14.67
CA LYS A 96 -3.42 -23.45 15.50
C LYS A 96 -4.57 -22.75 14.79
N VAL A 97 -5.47 -23.54 14.19
CA VAL A 97 -6.46 -23.03 13.23
C VAL A 97 -7.67 -22.39 13.92
N GLU A 98 -7.92 -22.74 15.17
CA GLU A 98 -9.06 -22.29 15.97
C GLU A 98 -9.11 -20.77 16.09
N ASP A 99 -7.98 -20.11 16.38
CA ASP A 99 -7.92 -18.64 16.53
C ASP A 99 -8.12 -17.88 15.20
N LEU A 100 -7.68 -18.46 14.07
CA LEU A 100 -7.72 -17.79 12.76
C LEU A 100 -9.12 -17.81 12.14
N SER A 101 -9.83 -18.93 12.28
CA SER A 101 -11.18 -19.08 11.73
C SER A 101 -12.20 -18.20 12.45
N GLU A 102 -12.18 -18.18 13.79
CA GLU A 102 -13.10 -17.35 14.57
C GLU A 102 -12.85 -15.85 14.36
N SER A 103 -11.57 -15.45 14.37
CA SER A 103 -11.19 -14.06 14.11
C SER A 103 -11.57 -13.64 12.70
N CYS A 104 -11.49 -14.54 11.71
CA CYS A 104 -11.92 -14.22 10.35
C CYS A 104 -13.43 -14.02 10.21
N ILE A 105 -14.26 -14.86 10.85
CA ILE A 105 -15.72 -14.74 10.81
C ILE A 105 -16.19 -13.41 11.41
N SER A 106 -15.47 -12.89 12.41
CA SER A 106 -15.78 -11.58 13.00
C SER A 106 -15.25 -10.40 12.17
N ASN A 107 -14.11 -10.58 11.48
CA ASN A 107 -13.34 -9.48 10.89
C ASN A 107 -13.23 -9.50 9.34
N TRP A 108 -13.96 -10.36 8.64
CA TRP A 108 -13.92 -10.45 7.16
C TRP A 108 -14.21 -9.10 6.48
N TRP A 109 -15.18 -8.35 7.02
CA TRP A 109 -15.61 -7.05 6.50
C TRP A 109 -14.49 -5.99 6.54
N LYS A 110 -13.54 -6.09 7.49
CA LYS A 110 -12.41 -5.15 7.61
C LYS A 110 -11.50 -5.18 6.37
N ASN A 111 -11.30 -6.37 5.80
CA ASN A 111 -10.49 -6.55 4.60
C ASN A 111 -11.25 -6.10 3.34
N LEU A 112 -12.59 -6.24 3.32
CA LEU A 112 -13.41 -5.76 2.22
C LEU A 112 -13.44 -4.23 2.14
N LEU A 113 -13.33 -3.57 3.30
CA LEU A 113 -13.24 -2.11 3.42
C LEU A 113 -11.80 -1.56 3.39
N PHE A 114 -10.78 -2.42 3.27
CA PHE A 114 -9.36 -2.03 3.27
C PHE A 114 -8.88 -1.32 4.56
N ILE A 115 -9.41 -1.71 5.73
CA ILE A 115 -9.10 -1.10 7.04
C ILE A 115 -8.20 -2.04 7.88
N ASN A 116 -7.72 -3.14 7.31
CA ASN A 116 -7.00 -4.19 8.04
C ASN A 116 -5.67 -3.70 8.64
N THR A 117 -5.02 -2.71 8.02
CA THR A 117 -3.80 -2.10 8.58
C THR A 117 -4.05 -1.19 9.79
N VAL A 118 -5.27 -0.70 9.98
CA VAL A 118 -5.59 0.31 11.02
C VAL A 118 -6.23 -0.33 12.25
N THR A 119 -6.78 -1.54 12.12
CA THR A 119 -7.52 -2.22 13.19
C THR A 119 -6.92 -3.58 13.49
N ASP A 120 -6.88 -3.95 14.77
CA ASP A 120 -6.42 -5.28 15.18
C ASP A 120 -7.43 -6.39 14.79
N GLY A 121 -6.90 -7.59 14.55
CA GLY A 121 -7.69 -8.79 14.22
C GLY A 121 -7.80 -9.07 12.71
N ASN A 122 -6.68 -9.40 12.09
CA ASN A 122 -6.59 -9.63 10.65
C ASN A 122 -7.03 -11.05 10.30
N CYS A 123 -8.05 -11.18 9.44
CA CYS A 123 -8.46 -12.49 8.90
C CYS A 123 -7.34 -13.11 8.02
N LEU A 124 -6.82 -12.35 7.05
CA LEU A 124 -5.70 -12.76 6.20
C LEU A 124 -4.50 -11.86 6.49
N PRO A 125 -3.38 -12.36 7.05
CA PRO A 125 -2.22 -11.54 7.38
C PRO A 125 -1.73 -10.73 6.19
N TRP A 126 -1.47 -11.34 5.03
CA TRP A 126 -0.86 -10.68 3.87
C TRP A 126 -1.69 -9.56 3.21
N THR A 127 -2.98 -9.41 3.56
CA THR A 127 -3.82 -8.32 3.01
C THR A 127 -3.38 -6.93 3.48
N TRP A 128 -2.61 -6.85 4.59
CA TRP A 128 -2.03 -5.60 5.09
C TRP A 128 -1.25 -4.84 4.00
N PHE A 129 -0.60 -5.57 3.09
CA PHE A 129 0.19 -4.96 2.00
C PHE A 129 -0.72 -4.23 1.00
N VAL A 130 -1.89 -4.79 0.68
CA VAL A 130 -2.83 -4.18 -0.27
C VAL A 130 -3.35 -2.86 0.30
N ASP A 131 -3.77 -2.88 1.56
CA ASP A 131 -4.26 -1.69 2.30
C ASP A 131 -3.17 -0.63 2.39
N SER A 132 -1.96 -1.04 2.79
CA SER A 132 -0.79 -0.16 2.89
C SER A 132 -0.45 0.48 1.54
N SER A 133 -0.61 -0.24 0.43
CA SER A 133 -0.38 0.30 -0.91
C SER A 133 -1.37 1.41 -1.29
N LEU A 134 -2.64 1.29 -0.88
CA LEU A 134 -3.67 2.30 -1.13
C LEU A 134 -3.40 3.55 -0.29
N ILE A 135 -3.12 3.37 1.00
CA ILE A 135 -2.77 4.46 1.93
C ILE A 135 -1.51 5.18 1.45
N PHE A 136 -0.49 4.44 1.02
CA PHE A 136 0.75 5.00 0.51
C PHE A 136 0.52 5.88 -0.73
N VAL A 137 -0.26 5.42 -1.70
CA VAL A 137 -0.58 6.21 -2.90
C VAL A 137 -1.36 7.47 -2.53
N TYR A 138 -2.34 7.33 -1.65
CA TYR A 138 -3.14 8.45 -1.15
C TYR A 138 -2.28 9.52 -0.49
N ARG A 139 -1.44 9.11 0.47
CA ARG A 139 -0.58 10.01 1.23
C ARG A 139 0.47 10.70 0.36
N ASN A 140 1.16 9.96 -0.50
CA ASN A 140 2.19 10.54 -1.37
C ASN A 140 1.60 11.57 -2.33
N ARG A 141 0.44 11.28 -2.92
CA ARG A 141 -0.19 12.20 -3.87
C ARG A 141 -0.66 13.48 -3.19
N PHE A 142 -1.23 13.37 -1.99
CA PHE A 142 -1.60 14.53 -1.18
C PHE A 142 -0.37 15.36 -0.81
N HIS A 143 0.73 14.71 -0.42
CA HIS A 143 1.99 15.38 -0.11
C HIS A 143 2.56 16.14 -1.33
N ILE A 144 2.57 15.52 -2.51
CA ILE A 144 3.03 16.16 -3.76
C ILE A 144 2.20 17.40 -4.09
N LEU A 145 0.87 17.32 -3.98
CA LEU A 145 -0.01 18.46 -4.20
C LEU A 145 0.27 19.60 -3.21
N ARG A 146 0.45 19.24 -1.93
CA ARG A 146 0.78 20.18 -0.87
C ARG A 146 2.10 20.87 -1.18
N THR A 147 3.20 20.13 -1.31
CA THR A 147 4.54 20.68 -1.60
C THR A 147 4.54 21.58 -2.83
N PHE A 148 3.86 21.18 -3.91
CA PHE A 148 3.79 22.00 -5.11
C PHE A 148 2.97 23.28 -4.92
N SER A 149 1.84 23.21 -4.21
CA SER A 149 1.06 24.41 -3.88
C SER A 149 1.91 25.40 -3.08
N TYR A 150 2.64 24.94 -2.07
CA TYR A 150 3.56 25.78 -1.29
C TYR A 150 4.67 26.38 -2.15
N LEU A 151 5.34 25.59 -2.99
CA LEU A 151 6.38 26.08 -3.89
C LEU A 151 5.86 27.13 -4.87
N SER A 152 4.65 26.93 -5.42
CA SER A 152 4.05 27.89 -6.34
C SER A 152 3.70 29.23 -5.68
N VAL A 153 3.32 29.22 -4.39
CA VAL A 153 3.07 30.44 -3.61
C VAL A 153 4.38 31.15 -3.31
N ILE A 154 5.40 30.42 -2.84
CA ILE A 154 6.73 30.99 -2.58
C ILE A 154 7.32 31.59 -3.86
N PHE A 155 7.22 30.89 -4.99
CA PHE A 155 7.72 31.39 -6.27
C PHE A 155 7.00 32.67 -6.71
N ARG A 156 5.67 32.75 -6.54
CA ARG A 156 4.91 33.98 -6.80
C ARG A 156 5.34 35.11 -5.86
N GLN A 157 5.54 34.84 -4.58
CA GLN A 157 6.01 35.84 -3.61
C GLN A 157 7.42 36.33 -3.93
N VAL A 158 8.33 35.45 -4.31
CA VAL A 158 9.70 35.80 -4.72
C VAL A 158 9.70 36.61 -6.01
N ILE A 159 8.85 36.26 -6.99
CA ILE A 159 8.68 37.08 -8.20
C ILE A 159 8.11 38.44 -7.85
N GLN A 160 7.06 38.50 -7.03
CA GLN A 160 6.43 39.77 -6.62
C GLN A 160 7.42 40.67 -5.87
N ALA A 161 8.21 40.11 -4.94
CA ALA A 161 9.28 40.83 -4.25
C ALA A 161 10.32 41.38 -5.23
N ARG A 162 10.76 40.55 -6.20
CA ARG A 162 11.72 40.98 -7.23
C ARG A 162 11.15 42.03 -8.19
N THR A 163 9.84 42.05 -8.48
CA THR A 163 9.21 43.14 -9.25
C THR A 163 8.92 44.40 -8.43
N GLY A 164 8.69 44.27 -7.12
CA GLY A 164 8.46 45.39 -6.22
C GLY A 164 9.69 46.28 -6.05
N ASP A 165 10.89 45.68 -6.01
CA ASP A 165 12.16 46.41 -5.95
C ASP A 165 12.46 47.21 -7.25
N ILE A 166 11.83 46.88 -8.38
CA ILE A 166 12.05 47.56 -9.68
C ILE A 166 11.16 48.80 -9.83
N CYS A 167 10.07 48.92 -9.05
CA CYS A 167 9.15 50.06 -9.12
C CYS A 167 9.35 51.09 -7.99
N GLY A 168 10.37 50.92 -7.13
CA GLY A 168 10.62 51.77 -5.95
C GLY A 168 11.64 52.90 -6.11
N ASP A 169 12.35 52.98 -7.24
CA ASP A 169 13.26 54.09 -7.55
C ASP A 169 12.54 55.12 -8.46
N ASN A 170 11.83 56.06 -7.83
CA ASN A 170 11.50 57.38 -8.39
C ASN A 170 11.13 58.34 -7.26
#